data_AF-A0A174MB13-F1
#
_entry.id   AF-A0A174MB13-F1
#
_cell.length_a   1.000
_cell.length_b   1.000
_cell.length_c   1.000
_cell.angle_alpha   90.00
_cell.angle_beta   90.00
_cell.angle_gamma   90.00
#
_symmetry.space_group_name_H-M   'P 1'
#
loop_
_entity.id
_entity.type
_entity.pdbx_description
1 polymer ?
#
loop_
_entity_poly.entity_id
_entity_poly.type
_entity_poly.pdbx_seq_one_letter_code
_entity_poly.pdbx_strand_id
1 'polypeptide(L)'
;MQSIWKYGLEHCKVAKDIDIALLQSCRKDWWIEMKNVQISQELFFLLVRYFLIGQEETEPEIVKALEKKMDALVMRELYTQYKTAPTEEEKEKARREYLDKRGVPDSFRW
;
A
#
# COMPACT_ATOMS: atom_id res chain seq x y z
N MET A 1 9.41 -8.58 23.53
CA MET A 1 9.14 -7.29 22.85
C MET A 1 8.39 -7.49 21.50
N GLN A 2 7.55 -8.53 21.36
CA GLN A 2 6.84 -8.86 20.10
C GLN A 2 5.33 -8.58 20.14
N SER A 3 4.82 -8.01 21.24
CA SER A 3 3.38 -8.03 21.56
C SER A 3 2.61 -6.76 21.21
N ILE A 4 3.26 -5.66 20.81
CA ILE A 4 2.57 -4.38 20.57
C ILE A 4 2.07 -4.26 19.10
N TRP A 5 2.74 -4.91 18.15
CA TRP A 5 2.51 -4.67 16.72
C TRP A 5 1.47 -5.58 16.07
N LYS A 6 1.16 -6.72 16.70
CA LYS A 6 0.13 -7.64 16.18
C LYS A 6 -1.28 -7.05 16.28
N TYR A 7 -1.52 -6.17 17.25
CA TYR A 7 -2.82 -5.57 17.52
C TYR A 7 -3.13 -4.31 16.70
N GLY A 8 -2.15 -3.67 16.05
CA GLY A 8 -2.35 -2.37 15.39
C GLY A 8 -3.10 -2.41 14.06
N LEU A 9 -2.96 -3.50 13.31
CA LEU A 9 -3.59 -3.68 11.99
C LEU A 9 -4.95 -4.36 12.05
N GLU A 10 -5.19 -5.20 13.06
CA GLU A 10 -6.43 -6.01 13.18
C GLU A 10 -7.68 -5.16 13.52
N HIS A 11 -7.49 -3.94 14.05
CA HIS A 11 -8.57 -3.03 14.43
C HIS A 11 -8.72 -1.79 13.53
N CYS A 12 -7.87 -1.63 12.52
CA CYS A 12 -7.98 -0.51 11.60
C CYS A 12 -9.11 -0.78 10.59
N LYS A 13 -10.20 0.00 10.65
CA LYS A 13 -11.34 -0.12 9.72
C LYS A 13 -10.89 -0.01 8.26
N VAL A 14 -9.85 0.79 8.01
CA VAL A 14 -9.20 1.02 6.71
C VAL A 14 -8.41 -0.21 6.22
N ALA A 15 -7.96 -1.07 7.12
CA ALA A 15 -7.16 -2.25 6.77
C ALA A 15 -7.97 -3.39 6.11
N LYS A 16 -9.30 -3.31 6.09
CA LYS A 16 -10.14 -4.33 5.45
C LYS A 16 -10.27 -4.15 3.93
N ASP A 17 -10.11 -2.92 3.43
CA ASP A 17 -10.35 -2.59 2.02
C ASP A 17 -9.06 -2.17 1.27
N ILE A 18 -8.01 -1.77 2.00
CA ILE A 18 -6.68 -1.63 1.42
C ILE A 18 -6.13 -3.03 1.18
N ASP A 19 -5.52 -3.25 0.01
CA ASP A 19 -4.94 -4.50 -0.47
C ASP A 19 -3.67 -4.93 0.31
N ILE A 20 -3.74 -4.89 1.64
CA ILE A 20 -2.75 -5.37 2.59
C ILE A 20 -2.50 -6.85 2.35
N ALA A 21 -3.54 -7.61 2.01
CA ALA A 21 -3.43 -8.99 1.57
C ALA A 21 -2.55 -9.14 0.32
N LEU A 22 -2.62 -8.20 -0.63
CA LEU A 22 -1.76 -8.20 -1.81
C LEU A 22 -0.31 -7.83 -1.46
N LEU A 23 -0.08 -6.88 -0.56
CA LEU A 23 1.27 -6.61 -0.01
C LEU A 23 1.85 -7.84 0.70
N GLN A 24 1.02 -8.57 1.46
CA GLN A 24 1.39 -9.81 2.13
C GLN A 24 1.66 -10.95 1.12
N SER A 25 0.92 -11.02 0.02
CA SER A 25 1.17 -12.04 -1.02
C SER A 25 2.40 -11.71 -1.87
N CYS A 26 2.73 -10.43 -2.06
CA CYS A 26 3.89 -9.98 -2.82
C CYS A 26 5.22 -10.22 -2.09
N ARG A 27 5.26 -10.18 -0.75
CA ARG A 27 6.43 -10.60 0.04
C ARG A 27 6.01 -11.55 1.16
N LYS A 28 6.41 -12.82 1.03
CA LYS A 28 6.21 -13.88 2.05
C LYS A 28 6.91 -13.60 3.39
N ASP A 29 7.73 -12.57 3.44
CA ASP A 29 8.49 -12.16 4.62
C ASP A 29 7.78 -10.94 5.24
N TRP A 30 6.89 -11.18 6.20
CA TRP A 30 6.22 -10.14 7.02
C TRP A 30 7.23 -9.25 7.77
N TRP A 31 8.51 -9.63 7.78
CA TRP A 31 9.64 -8.74 8.04
C TRP A 31 9.77 -7.73 6.89
N ILE A 32 8.77 -6.86 6.73
CA ILE A 32 9.03 -5.55 6.16
C ILE A 32 10.09 -4.98 7.09
N GLU A 33 11.37 -5.07 6.69
CA GLU A 33 12.37 -4.13 7.18
C GLU A 33 11.67 -2.79 7.22
N MET A 34 11.60 -2.16 8.40
CA MET A 34 10.87 -0.93 8.65
C MET A 34 11.52 0.19 7.84
N LYS A 35 11.32 0.14 6.52
CA LYS A 35 11.88 1.05 5.53
C LYS A 35 11.11 2.34 5.69
N ASN A 36 11.85 3.42 5.68
CA ASN A 36 11.25 4.74 5.76
C ASN A 36 10.33 4.95 4.56
N VAL A 37 9.07 5.27 4.84
CA VAL A 37 8.08 5.60 3.83
C VAL A 37 8.01 7.12 3.71
N GLN A 38 8.29 7.64 2.52
CA GLN A 38 8.13 9.07 2.26
C GLN A 38 6.65 9.42 2.10
N ILE A 39 6.17 10.38 2.89
CA ILE A 39 4.82 10.96 2.78
C ILE A 39 4.91 12.44 2.36
N SER A 40 3.80 13.01 1.89
CA SER A 40 3.72 14.45 1.62
C SER A 40 3.77 15.24 2.93
N GLN A 41 4.31 16.47 2.86
CA GLN A 41 4.30 17.37 4.02
C GLN A 41 2.86 17.67 4.47
N GLU A 42 1.93 17.81 3.53
CA GLU A 42 0.50 17.99 3.80
C GLU A 42 -0.06 16.86 4.68
N LEU A 43 0.19 15.60 4.30
CA LEU A 43 -0.26 14.45 5.09
C LEU A 43 0.40 14.44 6.48
N PHE A 44 1.68 14.80 6.57
CA PHE A 44 2.34 14.92 7.86
C PHE A 44 1.66 15.95 8.77
N PHE A 45 1.32 17.14 8.24
CA PHE A 45 0.61 18.16 9.02
C PHE A 45 -0.82 17.75 9.39
N LEU A 46 -1.55 17.07 8.50
CA LEU A 46 -2.86 16.52 8.83
C LEU A 46 -2.76 15.53 10.00
N LEU A 47 -1.78 14.62 9.98
CA LEU A 47 -1.51 13.71 11.08
C LEU A 47 -1.19 14.45 12.39
N VAL A 48 -0.37 15.51 12.33
CA VAL A 48 -0.09 16.37 13.49
C VAL A 48 -1.37 17.01 14.03
N ARG A 49 -2.22 17.58 13.17
CA ARG A 49 -3.47 18.22 13.56
C ARG A 49 -4.44 17.23 14.21
N TYR A 50 -4.56 16.04 13.63
CA TYR A 50 -5.41 15.00 14.19
C TYR A 50 -4.90 14.50 15.55
N PHE A 51 -3.65 14.05 15.63
CA PHE A 51 -3.13 13.36 16.82
C PHE A 51 -2.67 14.30 17.95
N LEU A 52 -2.13 15.48 17.63
CA LEU A 52 -1.58 16.40 18.65
C LEU A 52 -2.53 17.55 19.00
N ILE A 53 -3.41 17.95 18.08
CA ILE A 53 -4.34 19.07 18.28
C ILE A 53 -5.78 18.56 18.54
N GLY A 54 -6.09 17.31 18.17
CA GLY A 54 -7.42 16.72 18.35
C GLY A 54 -8.44 17.18 17.31
N GLN A 55 -7.99 17.62 16.13
CA GLN A 55 -8.88 18.00 15.02
C GLN A 55 -9.39 16.78 14.27
N GLU A 56 -10.39 16.11 14.85
CA GLU A 56 -10.99 14.89 14.30
C GLU A 56 -11.58 15.08 12.90
N GLU A 57 -11.97 16.31 12.53
CA GLU A 57 -12.48 16.63 11.20
C GLU A 57 -11.50 16.34 10.06
N THR A 58 -10.20 16.20 10.37
CA THR A 58 -9.14 15.86 9.41
C THR A 58 -8.98 14.37 9.14
N GLU A 59 -9.64 13.49 9.93
CA GLU A 59 -9.61 12.03 9.76
C GLU A 59 -9.90 11.57 8.32
N PRO A 60 -10.99 12.00 7.63
CA PRO A 60 -11.30 11.52 6.29
C PRO A 60 -10.21 11.89 5.26
N GLU A 61 -9.57 13.04 5.41
CA GLU A 61 -8.48 13.48 4.53
C GLU A 61 -7.22 12.64 4.76
N ILE A 62 -6.91 12.33 6.01
CA ILE A 62 -5.80 11.46 6.40
C ILE A 62 -6.00 10.05 5.84
N VAL A 63 -7.18 9.47 6.03
CA VAL A 63 -7.50 8.11 5.54
C VAL A 63 -7.32 8.04 4.02
N LYS A 64 -7.93 8.97 3.28
CA LYS A 64 -7.82 9.03 1.82
C LYS A 64 -6.37 9.19 1.34
N ALA A 65 -5.58 10.02 2.01
CA ALA A 65 -4.18 10.24 1.65
C ALA A 65 -3.30 9.02 1.95
N LEU A 66 -3.57 8.32 3.05
CA LEU A 66 -2.88 7.07 3.41
C LEU A 66 -3.25 5.92 2.48
N GLU A 67 -4.53 5.78 2.11
CA GLU A 67 -5.00 4.81 1.10
C GLU A 67 -4.26 5.01 -0.21
N LYS A 68 -4.28 6.25 -0.74
CA LYS A 68 -3.55 6.60 -1.96
C LYS A 68 -2.05 6.30 -1.86
N LYS A 69 -1.46 6.51 -0.69
CA LYS A 69 -0.04 6.19 -0.47
C LYS A 69 0.19 4.68 -0.49
N MET A 70 -0.70 3.90 0.09
CA MET A 70 -0.60 2.45 0.09
C MET A 70 -0.74 1.89 -1.32
N ASP A 71 -1.71 2.37 -2.09
CA ASP A 71 -1.86 1.98 -3.49
C ASP A 71 -0.59 2.25 -4.30
N ALA A 72 0.04 3.42 -4.10
CA ALA A 72 1.30 3.75 -4.76
C ALA A 72 2.45 2.78 -4.39
N LEU A 73 2.51 2.33 -3.14
CA LEU A 73 3.50 1.34 -2.70
C LEU A 73 3.24 -0.03 -3.34
N VAL A 74 1.99 -0.47 -3.36
CA VAL A 74 1.56 -1.71 -4.02
C VAL A 74 1.92 -1.69 -5.50
N MET A 75 1.59 -0.60 -6.20
CA MET A 75 1.90 -0.45 -7.62
C MET A 75 3.41 -0.43 -7.90
N ARG A 76 4.20 0.15 -7.00
CA ARG A 76 5.66 0.13 -7.10
C ARG A 76 6.22 -1.28 -6.92
N GLU A 77 5.67 -2.05 -5.99
CA GLU A 77 6.08 -3.43 -5.75
C GLU A 77 5.75 -4.32 -6.96
N LEU A 78 4.50 -4.29 -7.45
CA LEU A 78 4.09 -5.04 -8.64
C LEU A 78 4.96 -4.72 -9.86
N TYR A 79 5.27 -3.43 -10.07
CA TYR A 79 6.18 -3.03 -11.14
C TYR A 79 7.59 -3.59 -10.95
N THR A 80 8.10 -3.58 -9.72
CA THR A 80 9.42 -4.13 -9.40
C THR A 80 9.45 -5.63 -9.67
N GLN A 81 8.46 -6.37 -9.18
CA GLN A 81 8.31 -7.80 -9.43
C GLN A 81 8.24 -8.13 -10.91
N TYR A 82 7.41 -7.41 -11.67
CA TYR A 82 7.36 -7.54 -13.13
C TYR A 82 8.74 -7.34 -13.79
N LYS A 83 9.51 -6.34 -13.34
CA LYS A 83 10.83 -6.04 -13.91
C LYS A 83 11.94 -7.00 -13.48
N THR A 84 11.82 -7.62 -12.32
CA THR A 84 12.85 -8.50 -11.74
C THR A 84 12.47 -9.98 -11.74
N ALA A 85 11.30 -10.35 -12.29
CA ALA A 85 10.84 -11.73 -12.35
C ALA A 85 11.84 -12.60 -13.14
N PRO A 86 12.24 -13.76 -12.60
CA PRO A 86 13.22 -14.65 -13.24
C PRO A 86 12.61 -15.46 -14.40
N THR A 87 11.29 -15.68 -14.38
CA THR A 87 10.56 -16.48 -15.39
C THR A 87 9.57 -15.62 -16.17
N GLU A 88 9.33 -15.95 -17.44
CA GLU A 88 8.36 -15.24 -18.28
C GLU A 88 6.91 -15.44 -17.81
N GLU A 89 6.59 -16.58 -17.18
CA GLU A 89 5.26 -16.83 -16.63
C GLU A 89 4.94 -15.94 -15.43
N GLU A 90 5.87 -15.82 -14.47
CA GLU A 90 5.72 -14.93 -13.31
C GLU A 90 5.70 -13.46 -13.74
N LYS A 91 6.51 -13.11 -14.75
CA LYS A 91 6.55 -11.78 -15.35
C LYS A 91 5.23 -11.42 -16.00
N GLU A 92 4.64 -12.33 -16.79
CA GLU A 92 3.34 -12.09 -17.44
C GLU A 92 2.19 -12.07 -16.43
N LYS A 93 2.29 -12.85 -15.34
CA LYS A 93 1.34 -12.75 -14.22
C LYS A 93 1.41 -11.37 -13.54
N ALA A 94 2.61 -10.92 -13.16
CA ALA A 94 2.80 -9.61 -12.53
C ALA A 94 2.41 -8.44 -13.47
N ARG A 95 2.66 -8.59 -14.78
CA ARG A 95 2.22 -7.62 -15.80
C ARG A 95 0.71 -7.49 -15.83
N ARG A 96 -0.02 -8.62 -15.89
CA ARG A 96 -1.50 -8.61 -15.91
C ARG A 96 -2.07 -7.99 -14.63
N GLU A 97 -1.60 -8.40 -13.46
CA GLU A 97 -2.04 -7.84 -12.18
C GLU A 97 -1.78 -6.32 -12.08
N TYR A 98 -0.63 -5.84 -12.57
CA TYR A 98 -0.33 -4.42 -12.65
C TYR A 98 -1.29 -3.66 -13.59
N LEU A 99 -1.57 -4.21 -14.77
CA LEU A 99 -2.45 -3.58 -15.76
C LEU A 99 -3.92 -3.59 -15.34
N ASP A 100 -4.37 -4.66 -14.67
CA ASP A 100 -5.70 -4.76 -14.05
C ASP A 100 -5.89 -3.67 -12.99
N LYS A 101 -4.91 -3.49 -12.10
CA LYS A 101 -4.97 -2.41 -11.09
C LYS A 101 -4.88 -1.02 -11.67
N ARG A 102 -4.20 -0.84 -12.80
CA ARG A 102 -4.20 0.43 -13.54
C ARG A 102 -5.54 0.70 -14.24
N GLY A 103 -6.42 -0.29 -14.35
CA GLY A 103 -7.67 -0.18 -15.10
C GLY A 103 -7.47 -0.06 -16.61
N VAL A 104 -6.34 -0.54 -17.15
CA VAL A 104 -6.09 -0.50 -18.60
C VAL A 104 -6.99 -1.54 -19.27
N PRO A 105 -7.84 -1.20 -20.24
CA PRO A 105 -8.68 -2.21 -20.92
C PRO A 105 -7.84 -3.18 -21.73
N ASP A 106 -8.28 -4.45 -21.86
CA ASP A 106 -7.54 -5.51 -22.57
C ASP A 106 -7.14 -5.13 -24.00
N SER A 107 -7.97 -4.37 -24.70
CA SER A 107 -7.70 -3.86 -26.05
C SER A 107 -6.45 -2.98 -26.15
N PHE A 108 -5.98 -2.41 -25.03
CA PHE A 108 -4.79 -1.57 -24.96
C PHE A 108 -3.57 -2.32 -24.38
N ARG A 109 -3.65 -3.64 -24.17
CA ARG A 109 -2.61 -4.47 -23.55
C ARG A 109 -1.80 -5.29 -24.57
N TRP A 110 -1.42 -4.67 -25.68
CA TRP A 110 -0.50 -5.28 -26.65
C TRP A 110 0.94 -5.34 -26.12
#